data_AF-A0A8F5GT10-F1
#
_entry.id   AF-A0A8F5GT10-F1
#
_cell.length_a   1.000
_cell.length_b   1.000
_cell.length_c   1.000
_cell.angle_alpha   90.00
_cell.angle_beta   90.00
_cell.angle_gamma   90.00
#
_symmetry.space_group_name_H-M   'P 1'
#
loop_
_entity.id
_entity.type
_entity.pdbx_description
1 polymer ?
#
loop_
_entity_poly.entity_id
_entity_poly.type
_entity_poly.pdbx_seq_one_letter_code
_entity_poly.pdbx_strand_id
1 'polypeptide(L)'
;MSISIFILSLKGGIGKSRLSYELSKYISEKKLKRVLLIDNDSLSTLSNVLGHYGDGLLDGFDLRSSLKEIDGIFILKLRNRVHLLDKFYDNERLNQLKLILSKNWDYIIVDNYVGIQEENPIIKAVYEFSQLKIGIFLSDDLSLDSTTEYSNSWNHIDSKHVILVNKVFDSSNIIDRTIINAILNRNVNDYVKGFNVKRTNRIDIS
;
A
#
# COMPACT_ATOMS: atom_id res chain seq x y z
N MET A 1 -17.86 0.38 -3.48
CA MET A 1 -16.84 1.43 -3.65
C MET A 1 -15.78 1.21 -2.60
N SER A 2 -14.50 1.20 -2.98
CA SER A 2 -13.40 0.68 -2.14
C SER A 2 -12.69 1.76 -1.33
N ILE A 3 -12.02 1.35 -0.25
CA ILE A 3 -11.01 2.16 0.43
C ILE A 3 -9.64 1.75 -0.09
N SER A 4 -8.85 2.71 -0.57
CA SER A 4 -7.49 2.45 -1.01
C SER A 4 -6.47 2.94 0.00
N ILE A 5 -5.47 2.10 0.27
CA ILE A 5 -4.38 2.38 1.21
C ILE A 5 -3.05 2.27 0.45
N PHE A 6 -2.35 3.39 0.35
CA PHE A 6 -1.06 3.50 -0.32
C PHE A 6 0.05 3.41 0.71
N ILE A 7 0.87 2.37 0.61
CA ILE A 7 2.06 2.22 1.46
C ILE A 7 3.25 2.85 0.74
N LEU A 8 3.83 3.87 1.36
CA LEU A 8 4.75 4.83 0.75
C LEU A 8 6.00 5.02 1.62
N SER A 9 7.15 5.35 1.02
CA SER A 9 8.39 5.67 1.75
C SER A 9 9.42 6.31 0.83
N LEU A 10 10.33 7.09 1.40
CA LEU A 10 11.56 7.52 0.71
C LEU A 10 12.77 6.60 0.95
N LYS A 11 12.65 5.60 1.83
CA LYS A 11 13.74 4.68 2.18
C LYS A 11 13.40 3.22 1.87
N GLY A 12 14.35 2.51 1.25
CA GLY A 12 14.29 1.05 1.06
C GLY A 12 14.55 0.27 2.36
N GLY A 13 14.05 -0.96 2.45
CA GLY A 13 14.31 -1.83 3.61
C GLY A 13 13.59 -1.43 4.90
N ILE A 14 12.69 -0.46 4.87
CA ILE A 14 11.92 -0.01 6.04
C ILE A 14 10.66 -0.83 6.33
N GLY A 15 10.49 -1.97 5.65
CA GLY A 15 9.42 -2.93 5.90
C GLY A 15 8.03 -2.59 5.34
N LYS A 16 7.95 -1.79 4.27
CA LYS A 16 6.69 -1.53 3.52
C LYS A 16 5.93 -2.81 3.17
N SER A 17 6.57 -3.73 2.44
CA SER A 17 5.94 -4.99 2.01
C SER A 17 5.41 -5.83 3.16
N ARG A 18 6.13 -5.86 4.28
CA ARG A 18 5.67 -6.55 5.49
C ARG A 18 4.42 -5.88 6.06
N LEU A 19 4.43 -4.55 6.21
CA LEU A 19 3.23 -3.82 6.65
C LEU A 19 2.06 -4.05 5.68
N SER A 20 2.29 -3.95 4.38
CA SER A 20 1.27 -4.14 3.33
C SER A 20 0.57 -5.49 3.51
N TYR A 21 1.34 -6.57 3.62
CA TYR A 21 0.80 -7.92 3.80
C TYR A 21 0.09 -8.12 5.15
N GLU A 22 0.71 -7.74 6.27
CA GLU A 22 0.12 -7.91 7.59
C GLU A 22 -1.18 -7.10 7.73
N LEU A 23 -1.23 -5.90 7.15
CA LEU A 23 -2.44 -5.09 7.06
C LEU A 23 -3.52 -5.77 6.23
N SER A 24 -3.16 -6.30 5.05
CA SER A 24 -4.10 -7.04 4.20
C SER A 24 -4.68 -8.26 4.89
N LYS A 25 -3.83 -9.03 5.57
CA LYS A 25 -4.22 -10.23 6.32
C LYS A 25 -5.17 -9.88 7.45
N TYR A 26 -4.79 -8.91 8.28
CA TYR A 26 -5.64 -8.46 9.37
C TYR A 26 -7.03 -7.98 8.90
N ILE A 27 -7.08 -7.23 7.78
CA ILE A 27 -8.35 -6.76 7.22
C ILE A 27 -9.17 -7.92 6.65
N SER A 28 -8.54 -8.84 5.90
CA SER A 28 -9.22 -9.99 5.30
C SER A 28 -9.86 -10.89 6.38
N GLU A 29 -9.14 -11.12 7.49
CA GLU A 29 -9.63 -11.89 8.63
C GLU A 29 -10.81 -11.22 9.36
N LYS A 30 -11.04 -9.91 9.15
CA LYS A 30 -12.14 -9.17 9.77
C LYS A 30 -13.32 -9.04 8.81
N LYS A 31 -14.50 -9.51 9.24
CA LYS A 31 -15.82 -9.18 8.66
C LYS A 31 -15.97 -9.48 7.15
N LEU A 32 -15.38 -10.58 6.64
CA LEU A 32 -15.55 -11.05 5.25
C LEU A 32 -15.18 -9.98 4.21
N LYS A 33 -14.16 -9.17 4.47
CA LYS A 33 -13.74 -8.09 3.57
C LYS A 33 -12.92 -8.62 2.40
N ARG A 34 -13.29 -8.27 1.17
CA ARG A 34 -12.49 -8.58 -0.02
C ARG A 34 -11.35 -7.59 -0.14
N VAL A 35 -10.14 -8.10 0.03
CA VAL A 35 -8.89 -7.33 -0.03
C VAL A 35 -8.14 -7.65 -1.31
N LEU A 36 -7.81 -6.61 -2.07
CA LEU A 36 -6.82 -6.65 -3.15
C LEU A 36 -5.51 -6.04 -2.62
N LEU A 37 -4.42 -6.79 -2.67
CA LEU A 37 -3.07 -6.33 -2.38
C LEU A 37 -2.27 -6.26 -3.69
N ILE A 38 -1.89 -5.05 -4.08
CA ILE A 38 -1.14 -4.79 -5.31
C ILE A 38 0.34 -4.70 -4.96
N ASP A 39 1.14 -5.66 -5.44
CA ASP A 39 2.59 -5.61 -5.41
C ASP A 39 3.10 -4.74 -6.59
N ASN A 40 3.32 -3.47 -6.29
CA ASN A 40 3.80 -2.46 -7.23
C ASN A 40 5.32 -2.23 -7.07
N ASP A 41 6.04 -3.10 -6.36
CA ASP A 41 7.50 -3.03 -6.26
C ASP A 41 8.16 -3.68 -7.50
N SER A 42 9.29 -3.13 -7.96
CA SER A 42 9.96 -3.61 -9.18
C SER A 42 10.61 -4.99 -9.03
N LEU A 43 10.89 -5.41 -7.79
CA LEU A 43 11.41 -6.75 -7.49
C LEU A 43 10.29 -7.74 -7.16
N SER A 44 9.07 -7.24 -6.98
CA SER A 44 7.90 -7.98 -6.49
C SER A 44 8.26 -8.94 -5.34
N THR A 45 9.03 -8.40 -4.40
CA THR A 45 9.57 -9.14 -3.26
C THR A 45 8.44 -9.73 -2.44
N LEU A 46 7.35 -8.97 -2.26
CA LEU A 46 6.16 -9.40 -1.56
C LEU A 46 5.55 -10.65 -2.20
N SER A 47 5.22 -10.61 -3.48
CA SER A 47 4.67 -11.76 -4.21
C SER A 47 5.61 -12.96 -4.15
N ASN A 48 6.91 -12.75 -4.36
CA ASN A 48 7.90 -13.85 -4.39
C ASN A 48 8.06 -14.53 -3.03
N VAL A 49 8.10 -13.77 -1.93
CA VAL A 49 8.18 -14.32 -0.56
C VAL A 49 6.92 -15.13 -0.21
N LEU A 50 5.77 -14.73 -0.73
CA LEU A 50 4.49 -15.43 -0.52
C LEU A 50 4.28 -16.63 -1.47
N GLY A 51 5.28 -16.97 -2.30
CA GLY A 51 5.17 -18.11 -3.23
C GLY A 51 4.28 -17.81 -4.45
N HIS A 52 4.11 -16.54 -4.81
CA HIS A 52 3.49 -16.11 -6.07
C HIS A 52 4.57 -15.83 -7.11
N TYR A 53 5.08 -16.92 -7.71
CA TYR A 53 6.09 -16.90 -8.77
C TYR A 53 5.51 -16.66 -10.17
N GLY A 54 4.24 -16.26 -10.25
CA GLY A 54 3.61 -15.92 -11.51
C GLY A 54 4.17 -14.64 -12.11
N ASP A 55 3.65 -14.30 -13.28
CA ASP A 55 4.11 -13.14 -14.02
C ASP A 55 3.55 -11.83 -13.49
N GLY A 56 4.19 -10.71 -13.84
CA GLY A 56 3.66 -9.37 -13.60
C GLY A 56 2.68 -8.94 -14.68
N LEU A 57 1.55 -8.37 -14.28
CA LEU A 57 0.51 -7.92 -15.22
C LEU A 57 1.06 -6.93 -16.26
N LEU A 58 1.94 -6.03 -15.83
CA LEU A 58 2.48 -4.97 -16.67
C LEU A 58 3.65 -5.43 -17.53
N ASP A 59 4.19 -6.62 -17.30
CA ASP A 59 5.28 -7.17 -18.12
C ASP A 59 4.78 -7.90 -19.38
N GLY A 60 3.47 -7.83 -19.66
CA GLY A 60 2.88 -8.38 -20.88
C GLY A 60 2.21 -9.76 -20.73
N PHE A 61 2.07 -10.26 -19.50
CA PHE A 61 1.59 -11.63 -19.27
C PHE A 61 0.10 -11.71 -18.95
N ASP A 62 -0.42 -12.94 -18.80
CA ASP A 62 -1.84 -13.19 -18.56
C ASP A 62 -2.28 -12.75 -17.15
N LEU A 63 -3.51 -12.28 -17.04
CA LEU A 63 -4.16 -11.93 -15.78
C LEU A 63 -4.16 -13.09 -14.78
N ARG A 64 -4.36 -14.33 -15.28
CA ARG A 64 -4.43 -15.51 -14.42
C ARG A 64 -3.12 -15.82 -13.72
N SER A 65 -1.98 -15.53 -14.34
CA SER A 65 -0.67 -15.70 -13.69
C SER A 65 -0.35 -14.54 -12.75
N SER A 66 -0.91 -13.36 -13.00
CA SER A 66 -0.63 -12.13 -12.26
C SER A 66 -1.48 -11.92 -11.02
N LEU A 67 -2.62 -12.62 -10.87
CA LEU A 67 -3.52 -12.50 -9.72
C LEU A 67 -3.67 -13.84 -9.00
N LYS A 68 -3.30 -13.91 -7.72
CA LYS A 68 -3.36 -15.13 -6.91
C LYS A 68 -3.99 -14.86 -5.54
N GLU A 69 -4.82 -15.76 -5.06
CA GLU A 69 -5.36 -15.70 -3.70
C GLU A 69 -4.45 -16.44 -2.72
N ILE A 70 -4.03 -15.78 -1.64
CA ILE A 70 -3.18 -16.32 -0.58
C ILE A 70 -3.73 -15.79 0.76
N ASP A 71 -4.00 -16.67 1.72
CA ASP A 71 -4.53 -16.33 3.05
C ASP A 71 -5.80 -15.44 3.00
N GLY A 72 -6.69 -15.70 2.03
CA GLY A 72 -7.91 -14.91 1.83
C GLY A 72 -7.67 -13.49 1.28
N ILE A 73 -6.46 -13.20 0.79
CA ILE A 73 -6.08 -11.93 0.17
C ILE A 73 -5.86 -12.19 -1.32
N PHE A 74 -6.44 -11.35 -2.18
CA PHE A 74 -6.12 -11.37 -3.61
C PHE A 74 -4.86 -10.54 -3.85
N ILE A 75 -3.78 -11.17 -4.26
CA ILE A 75 -2.49 -10.53 -4.52
C ILE A 75 -2.32 -10.35 -6.02
N LEU A 76 -2.20 -9.10 -6.45
CA LEU A 76 -1.92 -8.70 -7.82
C LEU A 76 -0.45 -8.31 -7.95
N LYS A 77 0.30 -9.11 -8.70
CA LYS A 77 1.69 -8.82 -9.04
C LYS A 77 1.73 -7.94 -10.28
N LEU A 78 2.34 -6.76 -10.18
CA LEU A 78 2.42 -5.86 -11.34
C LEU A 78 3.66 -6.07 -12.19
N ARG A 79 4.80 -6.45 -11.59
CA ARG A 79 6.10 -6.52 -12.29
C ARG A 79 6.91 -7.76 -11.90
N ASN A 80 7.98 -8.00 -12.65
CA ASN A 80 8.99 -9.03 -12.41
C ASN A 80 10.40 -8.54 -12.76
N ARG A 81 10.52 -7.36 -13.38
CA ARG A 81 11.78 -6.88 -13.94
C ARG A 81 12.08 -5.45 -13.48
N VAL A 82 13.28 -5.29 -12.93
CA VAL A 82 13.83 -4.02 -12.42
C VAL A 82 13.94 -2.94 -13.51
N HIS A 83 14.12 -3.35 -14.78
CA HIS A 83 14.47 -2.45 -15.88
C HIS A 83 13.27 -1.78 -16.59
N LEU A 84 12.04 -1.96 -16.09
CA LEU A 84 10.81 -1.45 -16.75
C LEU A 84 10.06 -0.38 -15.94
N LEU A 85 10.71 0.27 -14.96
CA LEU A 85 10.07 1.33 -14.17
C LEU A 85 9.58 2.52 -15.05
N ASP A 86 10.31 2.83 -16.13
CA ASP A 86 10.05 4.00 -16.98
C ASP A 86 9.57 3.66 -18.41
N LYS A 87 9.44 2.38 -18.77
CA LYS A 87 9.05 1.97 -20.13
C LYS A 87 7.96 0.91 -20.12
N PHE A 88 6.89 1.20 -20.88
CA PHE A 88 5.75 0.36 -21.24
C PHE A 88 4.62 0.23 -20.20
N TYR A 89 3.94 1.32 -19.90
CA TYR A 89 2.48 1.22 -19.78
C TYR A 89 1.93 1.39 -21.21
N ASP A 90 1.53 0.30 -21.86
CA ASP A 90 0.58 0.47 -22.96
C ASP A 90 -0.84 0.64 -22.37
N ASN A 91 -1.73 1.25 -23.16
CA ASN A 91 -3.11 1.48 -22.72
C ASN A 91 -3.84 0.16 -22.42
N GLU A 92 -3.41 -0.96 -23.02
CA GLU A 92 -4.02 -2.26 -22.81
C GLU A 92 -3.79 -2.76 -21.38
N ARG A 93 -2.54 -2.69 -20.88
CA ARG A 93 -2.22 -3.13 -19.51
C ARG A 93 -2.83 -2.25 -18.44
N LEU A 94 -2.91 -0.94 -18.68
CA LEU A 94 -3.67 -0.05 -17.80
C LEU A 94 -5.16 -0.41 -17.81
N ASN A 95 -5.74 -0.72 -18.96
CA ASN A 95 -7.14 -1.16 -19.04
C ASN A 95 -7.35 -2.50 -18.31
N GLN A 96 -6.43 -3.46 -18.44
CA GLN A 96 -6.49 -4.72 -17.68
C GLN A 96 -6.43 -4.46 -16.16
N LEU A 97 -5.55 -3.58 -15.70
CA LEU A 97 -5.54 -3.17 -14.29
C LEU A 97 -6.89 -2.55 -13.87
N LYS A 98 -7.44 -1.62 -14.66
CA LYS A 98 -8.74 -1.00 -14.39
C LYS A 98 -9.87 -2.03 -14.32
N LEU A 99 -9.84 -3.07 -15.15
CA LEU A 99 -10.79 -4.20 -15.09
C LEU A 99 -10.68 -5.01 -13.80
N ILE A 100 -9.48 -5.12 -13.21
CA ILE A 100 -9.31 -5.77 -11.91
C ILE A 100 -9.85 -4.84 -10.82
N LEU A 101 -9.47 -3.56 -10.86
CA LEU A 101 -9.85 -2.54 -9.88
C LEU A 101 -11.37 -2.31 -9.82
N SER A 102 -12.08 -2.50 -10.94
CA SER A 102 -13.54 -2.33 -11.03
C SER A 102 -14.34 -3.45 -10.34
N LYS A 103 -13.69 -4.52 -9.89
CA LYS A 103 -14.34 -5.60 -9.13
C LYS A 103 -14.73 -5.11 -7.72
N ASN A 104 -15.58 -5.90 -7.05
CA ASN A 104 -16.12 -5.57 -5.73
C ASN A 104 -15.08 -5.78 -4.61
N TRP A 105 -14.11 -4.88 -4.52
CA TRP A 105 -13.14 -4.80 -3.43
C TRP A 105 -13.67 -3.92 -2.30
N ASP A 106 -13.51 -4.36 -1.06
CA ASP A 106 -13.68 -3.51 0.10
C ASP A 106 -12.44 -2.64 0.31
N TYR A 107 -11.26 -3.26 0.18
CA TYR A 107 -9.96 -2.62 0.35
C TYR A 107 -9.02 -2.91 -0.81
N ILE A 108 -8.30 -1.88 -1.24
CA ILE A 108 -7.20 -1.99 -2.19
C ILE A 108 -5.95 -1.46 -1.50
N ILE A 109 -5.00 -2.33 -1.22
CA ILE A 109 -3.73 -1.97 -0.58
C ILE A 109 -2.65 -2.00 -1.65
N VAL A 110 -1.84 -0.95 -1.73
CA VAL A 110 -0.79 -0.81 -2.75
C VAL A 110 0.57 -0.77 -2.07
N ASP A 111 1.35 -1.83 -2.25
CA ASP A 111 2.75 -1.90 -1.84
C ASP A 111 3.62 -1.24 -2.91
N ASN A 112 4.00 0.02 -2.70
CA ASN A 112 4.72 0.78 -3.72
C ASN A 112 6.24 0.67 -3.58
N TYR A 113 6.93 0.82 -4.71
CA TYR A 113 8.37 1.04 -4.71
C TYR A 113 8.73 2.39 -4.04
N VAL A 114 9.99 2.51 -3.65
CA VAL A 114 10.53 3.67 -2.94
C VAL A 114 10.44 4.94 -3.80
N GLY A 115 9.93 6.03 -3.22
CA GLY A 115 9.92 7.34 -3.88
C GLY A 115 8.96 7.47 -5.06
N ILE A 116 7.97 6.58 -5.20
CA ILE A 116 6.90 6.71 -6.20
C ILE A 116 6.24 8.10 -6.12
N GLN A 117 5.86 8.68 -7.26
CA GLN A 117 5.18 9.98 -7.29
C GLN A 117 3.68 9.80 -7.51
N GLU A 118 2.88 10.76 -7.04
CA GLU A 118 1.42 10.71 -7.15
C GLU A 118 0.95 10.70 -8.62
N GLU A 119 1.75 11.26 -9.52
CA GLU A 119 1.44 11.32 -10.95
C GLU A 119 1.52 9.96 -11.65
N ASN A 120 2.06 8.93 -10.98
CA ASN A 120 2.24 7.60 -11.54
C ASN A 120 0.90 7.02 -12.05
N PRO A 121 0.86 6.46 -13.28
CA PRO A 121 -0.38 5.95 -13.87
C PRO A 121 -1.11 4.89 -13.04
N ILE A 122 -0.38 4.05 -12.29
CA ILE A 122 -0.96 3.03 -11.41
C ILE A 122 -1.68 3.68 -10.23
N ILE A 123 -1.08 4.71 -9.63
CA ILE A 123 -1.70 5.48 -8.55
C ILE A 123 -2.99 6.14 -9.04
N LYS A 124 -2.93 6.81 -10.19
CA LYS A 124 -4.11 7.44 -10.82
C LYS A 124 -5.20 6.42 -11.13
N ALA A 125 -4.83 5.26 -11.68
CA ALA A 125 -5.79 4.20 -11.95
C ALA A 125 -6.48 3.73 -10.67
N VAL A 126 -5.75 3.52 -9.57
CA VAL A 126 -6.35 3.13 -8.28
C VAL A 126 -7.30 4.24 -7.77
N TYR A 127 -6.91 5.51 -7.88
CA TYR A 127 -7.77 6.63 -7.45
C TYR A 127 -9.15 6.64 -8.09
N GLU A 128 -9.26 6.28 -9.38
CA GLU A 128 -10.53 6.22 -10.11
C GLU A 128 -11.54 5.24 -9.49
N PHE A 129 -11.09 4.19 -8.78
CA PHE A 129 -11.93 3.15 -8.17
C PHE A 129 -12.03 3.25 -6.64
N SER A 130 -11.52 4.34 -6.08
CA SER A 130 -11.39 4.55 -4.63
C SER A 130 -12.33 5.66 -4.14
N GLN A 131 -13.23 5.33 -3.22
CA GLN A 131 -14.05 6.34 -2.54
C GLN A 131 -13.25 7.10 -1.49
N LEU A 132 -12.38 6.39 -0.77
CA LEU A 132 -11.49 6.97 0.24
C LEU A 132 -10.06 6.53 -0.06
N LYS A 133 -9.11 7.45 0.06
CA LYS A 133 -7.69 7.28 -0.25
C LYS A 133 -6.87 7.61 0.99
N ILE A 134 -6.11 6.64 1.48
CA ILE A 134 -5.31 6.77 2.69
C ILE A 134 -3.85 6.55 2.33
N GLY A 135 -2.97 7.47 2.72
CA GLY A 135 -1.52 7.34 2.57
C GLY A 135 -0.86 6.98 3.89
N ILE A 136 -0.12 5.89 3.90
CA ILE A 136 0.74 5.50 5.02
C ILE A 136 2.20 5.64 4.58
N PHE A 137 2.88 6.63 5.13
CA PHE A 137 4.23 7.03 4.80
C PHE A 137 5.19 6.51 5.88
N LEU A 138 5.99 5.51 5.56
CA LEU A 138 6.96 4.92 6.48
C LEU A 138 8.25 5.73 6.44
N SER A 139 8.78 6.03 7.62
CA SER A 139 10.01 6.79 7.82
C SER A 139 10.84 6.20 8.96
N ASP A 140 12.11 6.57 9.01
CA ASP A 140 12.98 6.33 10.17
C ASP A 140 13.48 7.68 10.71
N ASP A 141 14.23 7.65 11.81
CA ASP A 141 14.69 8.86 12.47
C ASP A 141 15.49 9.79 11.55
N LEU A 142 16.20 9.23 10.57
CA LEU A 142 17.05 9.99 9.67
C LEU A 142 16.29 10.58 8.48
N SER A 143 15.10 10.06 8.17
CA SER A 143 14.34 10.41 6.95
C SER A 143 13.02 11.11 7.25
N LEU A 144 12.74 11.42 8.53
CA LEU A 144 11.42 11.90 8.99
C LEU A 144 11.01 13.20 8.30
N ASP A 145 11.89 14.19 8.24
CA ASP A 145 11.60 15.49 7.66
C ASP A 145 11.30 15.35 6.16
N SER A 146 12.17 14.66 5.41
CA SER A 146 11.96 14.38 3.99
C SER A 146 10.70 13.56 3.72
N THR A 147 10.38 12.59 4.59
CA THR A 147 9.15 11.79 4.45
C THR A 147 7.91 12.62 4.72
N THR A 148 7.99 13.58 5.63
CA THR A 148 6.90 14.53 5.91
C THR A 148 6.67 15.46 4.73
N GLU A 149 7.73 16.03 4.16
CA GLU A 149 7.66 16.83 2.93
C GLU A 149 7.08 16.03 1.76
N TYR A 150 7.56 14.81 1.58
CA TYR A 150 7.02 13.88 0.59
C TYR A 150 5.54 13.56 0.84
N SER A 151 5.10 13.40 2.10
CA SER A 151 3.67 13.20 2.37
C SER A 151 2.84 14.44 2.00
N ASN A 152 3.39 15.64 2.19
CA ASN A 152 2.72 16.89 1.86
C ASN A 152 2.53 17.08 0.36
N SER A 153 3.40 16.50 -0.48
CA SER A 153 3.27 16.62 -1.94
C SER A 153 2.12 15.81 -2.56
N TRP A 154 1.51 14.87 -1.83
CA TRP A 154 0.40 14.04 -2.32
C TRP A 154 -0.95 14.72 -2.12
N ASN A 155 -1.52 15.33 -3.15
CA ASN A 155 -2.69 16.20 -3.02
C ASN A 155 -4.03 15.45 -3.05
N HIS A 156 -4.06 14.22 -3.55
CA HIS A 156 -5.30 13.48 -3.79
C HIS A 156 -5.58 12.42 -2.72
N ILE A 157 -4.74 12.35 -1.67
CA ILE A 157 -4.95 11.48 -0.51
C ILE A 157 -5.84 12.18 0.53
N ASP A 158 -6.95 11.54 0.90
CA ASP A 158 -7.93 12.07 1.86
C ASP A 158 -7.41 12.05 3.31
N SER A 159 -6.54 11.09 3.65
CA SER A 159 -5.92 10.98 4.98
C SER A 159 -4.49 10.47 4.91
N LYS A 160 -3.57 11.18 5.58
CA LYS A 160 -2.13 10.90 5.55
C LYS A 160 -1.63 10.55 6.95
N HIS A 161 -0.83 9.51 7.03
CA HIS A 161 -0.21 9.02 8.26
C HIS A 161 1.28 8.84 8.03
N VAL A 162 2.13 9.53 8.79
CA VAL A 162 3.58 9.29 8.80
C VAL A 162 3.90 8.39 9.99
N ILE A 163 4.50 7.23 9.71
CA ILE A 163 4.86 6.23 10.73
C ILE A 163 6.39 6.18 10.82
N LEU A 164 6.89 6.48 12.01
CA LEU A 164 8.30 6.29 12.35
C LEU A 164 8.52 4.81 12.72
N VAL A 165 9.44 4.16 12.05
CA VAL A 165 9.76 2.74 12.23
C VAL A 165 11.16 2.63 12.85
N ASN A 166 11.26 1.96 14.00
CA ASN A 166 12.50 1.86 14.76
C ASN A 166 13.38 0.68 14.32
N LYS A 167 14.67 0.69 14.70
CA LYS A 167 15.75 -0.22 14.22
C LYS A 167 15.51 -1.73 14.43
N VAL A 168 14.54 -2.13 15.26
CA VAL A 168 14.19 -3.55 15.44
C VAL A 168 12.68 -3.72 15.27
N PHE A 169 12.33 -4.42 14.20
CA PHE A 169 10.96 -4.62 13.74
C PHE A 169 10.21 -5.63 14.62
N ASP A 170 9.30 -5.17 15.46
CA ASP A 170 8.23 -6.02 15.99
C ASP A 170 6.96 -5.80 15.17
N SER A 171 6.60 -6.79 14.34
CA SER A 171 5.39 -6.74 13.51
C SER A 171 4.11 -6.57 14.31
N SER A 172 4.11 -6.98 15.59
CA SER A 172 2.93 -6.88 16.45
C SER A 172 2.62 -5.43 16.86
N ASN A 173 3.59 -4.51 16.79
CA ASN A 173 3.45 -3.10 17.18
C ASN A 173 3.22 -2.13 16.00
N ILE A 174 3.51 -2.56 14.76
CA ILE A 174 3.39 -1.73 13.55
C ILE A 174 1.92 -1.59 13.11
N ILE A 175 1.15 -2.65 13.33
CA ILE A 175 -0.30 -2.54 13.38
C ILE A 175 -0.62 -1.85 14.70
N ASP A 176 -0.42 -0.54 14.77
CA ASP A 176 -1.07 0.24 15.81
C ASP A 176 -2.56 -0.02 15.62
N ARG A 177 -3.13 -0.85 16.49
CA ARG A 177 -4.56 -1.17 16.50
C ARG A 177 -5.38 0.12 16.52
N THR A 178 -4.81 1.23 16.98
CA THR A 178 -5.40 2.58 16.88
C THR A 178 -5.56 3.07 15.45
N ILE A 179 -4.55 2.92 14.58
CA ILE A 179 -4.62 3.33 13.17
C ILE A 179 -5.63 2.45 12.45
N ILE A 180 -5.56 1.13 12.65
CA ILE A 180 -6.53 0.23 12.02
C ILE A 180 -7.93 0.43 12.62
N ASN A 181 -8.10 0.67 13.91
CA ASN A 181 -9.39 1.06 14.48
C ASN A 181 -9.87 2.41 13.94
N ALA A 182 -8.97 3.36 13.66
CA ALA A 182 -9.35 4.60 13.00
C ALA A 182 -9.76 4.38 11.54
N ILE A 183 -9.14 3.44 10.83
CA ILE A 183 -9.51 3.04 9.46
C ILE A 183 -10.83 2.25 9.46
N LEU A 184 -11.04 1.34 10.41
CA LEU A 184 -12.17 0.41 10.47
C LEU A 184 -13.40 0.94 11.23
N ASN A 185 -13.24 1.87 12.18
CA ASN A 185 -14.31 2.40 13.05
C ASN A 185 -14.67 3.87 12.75
N ARG A 186 -14.08 4.51 11.73
CA ARG A 186 -14.67 5.74 11.19
C ARG A 186 -16.01 5.38 10.55
N ASN A 187 -17.11 5.64 11.27
CA ASN A 187 -18.38 5.93 10.62
C ASN A 187 -18.10 7.04 9.60
N VAL A 188 -18.52 6.85 8.36
CA VAL A 188 -18.27 7.76 7.21
C VAL A 188 -18.68 9.22 7.51
N ASN A 189 -19.49 9.44 8.55
CA ASN A 189 -20.01 10.74 8.98
C ASN A 189 -19.16 11.47 10.02
N ASP A 190 -18.20 10.81 10.69
CA ASP A 190 -17.36 11.43 11.73
C ASP A 190 -15.99 11.82 11.16
N TYR A 191 -16.03 12.79 10.25
CA TYR A 191 -14.86 13.45 9.68
C TYR A 191 -14.14 14.28 10.76
N VAL A 192 -13.03 13.77 11.29
CA VAL A 192 -12.11 14.58 12.11
C VAL A 192 -11.08 15.24 11.20
N LYS A 193 -11.25 16.54 10.99
CA LYS A 193 -10.27 17.41 10.35
C LYS A 193 -9.10 17.61 11.33
N GLY A 194 -7.97 16.94 11.12
CA GLY A 194 -6.81 17.07 12.00
C GLY A 194 -5.70 16.06 11.73
N PHE A 195 -4.46 16.57 11.65
CA PHE A 195 -3.22 15.80 11.59
C PHE A 195 -3.10 14.85 12.78
N ASN A 196 -2.81 13.56 12.55
CA ASN A 196 -2.37 12.64 13.61
C ASN A 196 -0.92 12.22 13.34
N VAL A 197 0.03 13.03 13.82
CA VAL A 197 1.44 12.63 13.98
C VAL A 197 1.53 11.91 15.32
N LYS A 198 1.61 10.57 15.31
CA LYS A 198 1.85 9.79 16.54
C LYS A 198 3.36 9.60 16.68
N ARG A 199 4.01 10.43 17.51
CA ARG A 199 5.37 10.16 18.00
C ARG A 199 5.25 8.99 18.98
N THR A 200 5.79 7.83 18.64
CA THR A 200 5.94 6.75 19.62
C THR A 200 6.96 7.22 20.66
N ASN A 201 6.57 7.17 21.93
CA ASN A 201 7.38 7.65 23.05
C ASN A 201 8.83 7.17 22.95
N ARG A 202 9.77 8.09 23.22
CA ARG A 202 11.11 7.70 23.67
C ARG A 202 10.92 6.73 24.84
N ILE A 203 11.46 5.53 24.70
CA ILE A 203 11.83 4.76 25.89
C ILE A 203 13.09 5.45 26.37
N ASP A 204 13.00 6.16 27.49
CA ASP A 204 14.19 6.52 28.24
C ASP A 204 14.87 5.20 28.64
N ILE A 205 16.02 4.93 28.03
CA ILE A 205 16.93 3.92 28.53
C ILE A 205 17.59 4.58 29.73
N SER A 206 17.15 4.17 30.92
CA SER A 206 17.83 4.44 32.19
C SER A 206 19.28 3.97 32.14
#